data_AF-A0A161MJM8-F1
#
_entry.id   AF-A0A161MJM8-F1
#
_cell.length_a   1.000
_cell.length_b   1.000
_cell.length_c   1.000
_cell.angle_alpha   90.00
_cell.angle_beta   90.00
_cell.angle_gamma   90.00
#
_symmetry.space_group_name_H-M   'P 1'
#
loop_
_entity.id
_entity.type
_entity.pdbx_description
1 polymer ?
#
loop_
_entity_poly.entity_id
_entity_poly.type
_entity_poly.pdbx_seq_one_letter_code
_entity_poly.pdbx_strand_id
1 'polypeptide(L)'
;NYRLDALKVIYNKLGEEITSSKSTLEAALEISQTLNADLAATVSWVNAVSNDLDQIEATPSNDRDINAELTFVKETLEEWEKQHNTKDRIDQGYNKFITLCDPSFLESLRERMNDAFNKFENLNSRLRKTLELLEEVRKTNETKNKEKDVVKMSENIEQKSAPSGKDIPTISV
;
A
#
# COMPACT_ATOMS: atom_id res chain seq x y z
N ASN A 1 -47.93 29.74 42.91
CA ASN A 1 -46.46 29.76 42.89
C ASN A 1 -45.85 28.38 42.69
N TYR A 2 -46.05 27.40 43.60
CA TYR A 2 -45.44 26.05 43.49
C TYR A 2 -45.61 25.31 42.14
N ARG A 3 -46.81 25.34 41.52
CA ARG A 3 -47.04 24.69 40.21
C ARG A 3 -46.31 25.35 39.05
N LEU A 4 -46.16 26.68 39.09
CA LEU A 4 -45.46 27.44 38.06
C LEU A 4 -43.95 27.18 38.16
N ASP A 5 -43.43 27.13 39.40
CA ASP A 5 -42.02 26.81 39.66
C ASP A 5 -41.67 25.38 39.22
N ALA A 6 -42.54 24.40 39.52
CA ALA A 6 -42.38 23.02 39.05
C ALA A 6 -42.38 22.92 37.51
N LEU A 7 -43.29 23.64 36.84
CA LEU A 7 -43.34 23.68 35.38
C LEU A 7 -42.07 24.32 34.79
N LYS A 8 -41.57 25.39 35.40
CA LYS A 8 -40.33 26.05 35.00
C LYS A 8 -39.11 25.13 35.13
N VAL A 9 -39.04 24.33 36.20
CA VAL A 9 -37.97 23.33 36.39
C VAL A 9 -38.02 22.26 35.31
N ILE A 10 -39.21 21.72 35.00
CA ILE A 10 -39.37 20.71 33.94
C ILE A 10 -39.00 21.28 32.58
N TYR A 11 -39.42 22.52 32.28
CA TYR A 11 -39.10 23.18 31.02
C TYR A 11 -37.60 23.46 30.88
N ASN A 12 -36.94 23.93 31.94
CA ASN A 12 -35.50 24.14 31.95
C ASN A 12 -34.75 22.82 31.74
N LYS A 13 -35.16 21.75 32.43
CA LYS A 13 -34.56 20.42 32.27
C LYS A 13 -34.74 19.89 30.85
N LEU A 14 -35.93 20.05 30.28
CA LEU A 14 -36.19 19.67 28.89
C LEU A 14 -35.34 20.49 27.92
N GLY A 15 -35.20 21.79 28.15
CA GLY A 15 -34.32 22.65 27.36
C GLY A 15 -32.87 22.19 27.42
N GLU A 16 -32.37 21.84 28.61
CA GLU A 16 -31.03 21.30 28.82
C GLU A 16 -30.82 19.96 28.11
N GLU A 17 -31.78 19.02 28.23
CA GLU A 17 -31.75 17.73 27.52
C GLU A 17 -31.76 17.91 26.00
N ILE A 18 -32.56 18.83 25.47
CA ILE A 18 -32.60 19.14 24.03
C ILE A 18 -31.27 19.72 23.57
N THR A 19 -30.70 20.69 24.30
CA THR A 19 -29.41 21.29 23.94
C THR A 19 -28.28 20.27 24.00
N SER A 20 -28.27 19.41 25.02
CA SER A 20 -27.28 18.34 25.16
C SER A 20 -27.41 17.32 24.02
N SER A 21 -28.62 16.83 23.74
CA SER A 21 -28.88 15.88 22.66
C SER A 21 -28.48 16.45 21.31
N LYS A 22 -28.84 17.71 21.03
CA LYS A 22 -28.43 18.39 19.80
C LYS A 22 -26.91 18.45 19.66
N SER A 23 -26.20 18.86 20.71
CA SER A 23 -24.73 18.95 20.68
C SER A 23 -24.07 17.58 20.48
N THR A 24 -24.59 16.53 21.11
CA THR A 24 -24.13 15.14 20.89
C THR A 24 -24.33 14.70 19.45
N LEU A 25 -25.49 14.99 18.86
CA LEU A 25 -25.78 14.64 17.46
C LEU A 25 -24.88 15.41 16.48
N GLU A 26 -24.64 16.70 16.72
CA GLU A 26 -23.73 17.51 15.89
C GLU A 26 -22.30 16.96 15.96
N ALA A 27 -21.81 16.60 17.15
CA ALA A 27 -20.49 16.00 17.32
C ALA A 27 -20.39 14.60 16.67
N ALA A 28 -21.42 13.77 16.84
CA ALA A 28 -21.46 12.45 16.20
C ALA A 28 -21.47 12.58 14.66
N LEU A 29 -22.25 13.52 14.11
CA LEU A 29 -22.31 13.77 12.68
C LEU A 29 -20.95 14.21 12.13
N GLU A 30 -20.28 15.16 12.78
CA GLU A 30 -18.95 15.62 12.38
C GLU A 30 -17.95 14.45 12.34
N ILE A 31 -17.89 13.66 13.42
CA ILE A 31 -17.01 12.48 13.50
C ILE A 31 -17.34 11.48 12.39
N SER A 32 -18.63 11.23 12.11
CA SER A 32 -19.07 10.30 11.07
C SER A 32 -18.64 10.75 9.68
N GLN A 33 -18.69 12.05 9.39
CA GLN A 33 -18.29 12.62 8.11
C GLN A 33 -16.78 12.51 7.92
N THR A 34 -16.00 12.85 8.95
CA THR A 34 -14.54 12.71 8.93
C THR A 34 -14.13 11.26 8.75
N LEU A 35 -14.71 10.34 9.54
CA LEU A 35 -14.40 8.92 9.45
C LEU A 35 -14.74 8.36 8.08
N ASN A 36 -15.90 8.71 7.51
CA ASN A 36 -16.27 8.24 6.18
C ASN A 36 -15.34 8.80 5.08
N ALA A 37 -14.89 10.05 5.20
CA ALA A 37 -13.94 10.64 4.27
C ALA A 37 -12.56 9.97 4.36
N ASP A 38 -12.04 9.77 5.57
CA ASP A 38 -10.76 9.10 5.80
C ASP A 38 -10.82 7.64 5.29
N LEU A 39 -11.90 6.91 5.58
CA LEU A 39 -12.10 5.53 5.12
C LEU A 39 -12.16 5.44 3.58
N ALA A 40 -12.90 6.35 2.93
CA ALA A 40 -12.98 6.40 1.48
C ALA A 40 -11.63 6.72 0.84
N ALA A 41 -10.86 7.64 1.44
CA ALA A 41 -9.51 7.97 0.98
C ALA A 41 -8.56 6.77 1.09
N THR A 42 -8.57 6.05 2.22
CA THR A 42 -7.75 4.83 2.39
C THR A 42 -8.12 3.76 1.36
N VAL A 43 -9.41 3.47 1.17
CA VAL A 43 -9.85 2.47 0.19
C VAL A 43 -9.47 2.88 -1.24
N SER A 44 -9.64 4.16 -1.58
CA SER A 44 -9.25 4.67 -2.90
C SER A 44 -7.75 4.53 -3.14
N TRP A 45 -6.92 4.88 -2.16
CA TRP A 45 -5.47 4.73 -2.25
C TRP A 45 -5.06 3.26 -2.40
N VAL A 46 -5.63 2.36 -1.57
CA VAL A 46 -5.35 0.92 -1.67
C VAL A 46 -5.72 0.37 -3.05
N ASN A 47 -6.86 0.78 -3.61
CA ASN A 47 -7.29 0.34 -4.94
C ASN A 47 -6.36 0.88 -6.05
N ALA A 48 -5.92 2.14 -5.95
CA ALA A 48 -4.98 2.72 -6.92
C ALA A 48 -3.66 1.94 -6.95
N VAL A 49 -3.04 1.75 -5.78
CA VAL A 49 -1.78 0.99 -5.67
C VAL A 49 -1.97 -0.47 -6.10
N SER A 50 -3.11 -1.09 -5.77
CA SER A 50 -3.39 -2.46 -6.20
C SER A 50 -3.48 -2.57 -7.73
N ASN A 51 -4.10 -1.60 -8.39
CA ASN A 51 -4.17 -1.56 -9.86
C ASN A 51 -2.79 -1.36 -10.49
N ASP A 52 -1.95 -0.50 -9.90
CA ASP A 52 -0.59 -0.28 -10.38
C ASP A 52 0.25 -1.55 -10.24
N LEU A 53 0.11 -2.28 -9.12
CA LEU A 53 0.72 -3.60 -8.93
C LEU A 53 0.20 -4.63 -9.94
N ASP A 54 -1.11 -4.66 -10.20
CA ASP A 54 -1.69 -5.57 -11.19
C ASP A 54 -1.11 -5.30 -12.61
N GLN A 55 -0.88 -4.03 -12.97
CA GLN A 55 -0.25 -3.66 -14.24
C GLN A 55 1.22 -4.08 -14.31
N ILE A 56 1.96 -3.87 -13.21
CA ILE A 56 3.36 -4.31 -13.11
C ILE A 56 3.45 -5.85 -13.25
N GLU A 57 2.58 -6.59 -12.57
CA GLU A 57 2.54 -8.05 -12.63
C GLU A 57 2.08 -8.58 -13.99
N ALA A 58 1.18 -7.87 -14.68
CA ALA A 58 0.73 -8.21 -16.03
C ALA A 58 1.77 -7.91 -17.13
N THR A 59 2.82 -7.14 -16.81
CA THR A 59 3.85 -6.77 -17.79
C THR A 59 4.75 -7.98 -18.11
N PRO A 60 4.86 -8.39 -19.39
CA PRO A 60 5.65 -9.55 -19.78
C PRO A 60 7.13 -9.42 -19.37
N SER A 61 7.75 -10.52 -18.96
CA SER A 61 9.12 -10.54 -18.39
C SER A 61 10.22 -9.95 -19.28
N ASN A 62 9.97 -9.83 -20.59
CA ASN A 62 10.92 -9.24 -21.55
C ASN A 62 10.92 -7.70 -21.54
N ASP A 63 9.82 -7.07 -21.09
CA ASP A 63 9.64 -5.61 -21.08
C ASP A 63 9.67 -5.03 -19.65
N ARG A 64 9.97 -5.87 -18.65
CA ARG A 64 10.02 -5.45 -17.24
C ARG A 64 11.26 -4.61 -16.95
N ASP A 65 11.04 -3.39 -16.49
CA ASP A 65 12.09 -2.58 -15.87
C ASP A 65 12.14 -2.88 -14.37
N ILE A 66 12.96 -3.87 -14.02
CA ILE A 66 13.13 -4.35 -12.64
C ILE A 66 13.58 -3.21 -11.70
N ASN A 67 14.33 -2.21 -12.18
CA ASN A 67 14.78 -1.10 -11.33
C ASN A 67 13.66 -0.08 -11.10
N ALA A 68 12.86 0.22 -12.12
CA ALA A 68 11.68 1.07 -11.97
C ALA A 68 10.65 0.42 -11.04
N GLU A 69 10.39 -0.88 -11.20
CA GLU A 69 9.47 -1.63 -10.35
C GLU A 69 9.95 -1.70 -8.89
N LEU A 70 11.25 -1.92 -8.66
CA LEU A 70 11.85 -1.86 -7.31
C LEU A 70 11.70 -0.48 -6.66
N THR A 71 11.84 0.59 -7.45
CA THR A 71 11.73 1.97 -6.97
C THR A 71 10.29 2.25 -6.57
N PHE A 72 9.34 1.91 -7.44
CA PHE A 72 7.91 2.02 -7.17
C PHE A 72 7.50 1.29 -5.87
N VAL A 73 7.90 0.02 -5.71
CA VAL A 73 7.52 -0.75 -4.52
C VAL A 73 8.12 -0.15 -3.24
N LYS A 74 9.36 0.38 -3.29
CA LYS A 74 9.98 1.04 -2.13
C LYS A 74 9.30 2.35 -1.76
N GLU A 75 9.04 3.21 -2.75
CA GLU A 75 8.33 4.47 -2.54
C GLU A 75 6.93 4.22 -1.99
N THR A 76 6.22 3.22 -2.53
CA THR A 76 4.90 2.82 -2.06
C THR A 76 4.91 2.29 -0.63
N LEU A 77 5.96 1.57 -0.21
CA LEU A 77 6.13 1.13 1.19
C LEU A 77 6.38 2.31 2.14
N GLU A 78 7.11 3.33 1.72
CA GLU A 78 7.27 4.56 2.51
C GLU A 78 5.95 5.34 2.61
N GLU A 79 5.16 5.40 1.54
CA GLU A 79 3.82 5.97 1.56
C GLU A 79 2.85 5.16 2.43
N TRP A 80 2.95 3.84 2.40
CA TRP A 80 2.18 2.95 3.27
C TRP A 80 2.41 3.28 4.75
N GLU A 81 3.66 3.50 5.15
CA GLU A 81 4.00 3.90 6.52
C GLU A 81 3.35 5.24 6.89
N LYS A 82 3.30 6.21 5.96
CA LYS A 82 2.61 7.49 6.18
C LYS A 82 1.10 7.31 6.33
N GLN A 83 0.52 6.37 5.59
CA GLN A 83 -0.91 6.03 5.67
C GLN A 83 -1.28 5.32 6.99
N HIS A 84 -0.31 4.80 7.75
CA HIS A 84 -0.55 4.30 9.10
C HIS A 84 -1.15 5.39 10.01
N ASN A 85 -0.70 6.64 9.88
CA ASN A 85 -1.29 7.76 10.64
C ASN A 85 -2.77 7.97 10.32
N THR A 86 -3.17 7.75 9.05
CA THR A 86 -4.58 7.82 8.63
C THR A 86 -5.38 6.68 9.26
N LYS A 87 -4.82 5.46 9.32
CA LYS A 87 -5.41 4.31 10.01
C LYS A 87 -5.64 4.60 11.49
N ASP A 88 -4.65 5.19 12.17
CA ASP A 88 -4.76 5.57 13.59
C ASP A 88 -5.84 6.64 13.81
N ARG A 89 -5.96 7.62 12.89
CA ARG A 89 -7.05 8.61 12.92
C ARG A 89 -8.41 7.97 12.76
N ILE A 90 -8.56 6.99 11.86
CA ILE A 90 -9.81 6.25 11.67
C ILE A 90 -10.16 5.47 12.95
N ASP A 91 -9.20 4.80 13.56
CA ASP A 91 -9.42 4.04 14.79
C ASP A 91 -9.83 4.96 15.97
N GLN A 92 -9.15 6.09 16.14
CA GLN A 92 -9.53 7.10 17.14
C GLN A 92 -10.92 7.70 16.86
N GLY A 93 -11.23 7.99 15.59
CA GLY A 93 -12.53 8.48 15.17
C GLY A 93 -13.64 7.48 15.47
N TYR A 94 -13.40 6.19 15.18
CA TYR A 94 -14.33 5.10 15.46
C TYR A 94 -14.57 4.97 16.97
N ASN A 95 -13.50 4.94 17.77
CA ASN A 95 -13.59 4.84 19.23
C ASN A 95 -14.34 6.01 19.87
N LYS A 96 -14.26 7.22 19.30
CA LYS A 96 -15.09 8.35 19.74
C LYS A 96 -16.53 8.18 19.29
N PHE A 97 -16.75 7.80 18.03
CA PHE A 97 -18.09 7.64 17.45
C PHE A 97 -18.93 6.60 18.19
N ILE A 98 -18.33 5.46 18.57
CA ILE A 98 -19.05 4.40 19.31
C ILE A 98 -19.55 4.84 20.68
N THR A 99 -18.97 5.88 21.28
CA THR A 99 -19.44 6.42 22.57
C THR A 99 -20.66 7.32 22.43
N LEU A 100 -20.94 7.80 21.21
CA LEU A 100 -22.01 8.74 20.91
C LEU A 100 -23.21 8.09 20.18
N CYS A 101 -23.07 6.84 19.75
CA CYS A 101 -24.04 6.16 18.90
C CYS A 101 -24.52 4.83 19.50
N ASP A 102 -25.75 4.45 19.15
CA ASP A 102 -26.33 3.17 19.57
C ASP A 102 -25.59 2.00 18.88
N PRO A 103 -25.18 0.97 19.65
CA PRO A 103 -24.51 -0.23 19.15
C PRO A 103 -25.15 -0.87 17.91
N SER A 104 -26.48 -0.79 17.75
CA SER A 104 -27.17 -1.37 16.59
C SER A 104 -26.76 -0.79 15.24
N PHE A 105 -26.25 0.45 15.22
CA PHE A 105 -25.79 1.11 13.98
C PHE A 105 -24.29 0.98 13.73
N LEU A 106 -23.55 0.37 14.67
CA LEU A 106 -22.08 0.32 14.64
C LEU A 106 -21.53 -0.93 13.94
N GLU A 107 -22.35 -1.95 13.72
CA GLU A 107 -21.92 -3.22 13.13
C GLU A 107 -21.49 -3.06 11.67
N SER A 108 -22.33 -2.44 10.84
CA SER A 108 -22.00 -2.17 9.43
C SER A 108 -20.82 -1.22 9.26
N LEU A 109 -20.64 -0.28 10.19
CA LEU A 109 -19.49 0.62 10.21
C LEU A 109 -18.20 -0.14 10.58
N ARG A 110 -18.29 -1.01 11.58
CA ARG A 110 -17.18 -1.88 12.01
C ARG A 110 -16.72 -2.78 10.88
N GLU A 111 -17.67 -3.39 10.17
CA GLU A 111 -17.38 -4.27 9.04
C GLU A 111 -16.64 -3.51 7.95
N ARG A 112 -17.14 -2.34 7.53
CA ARG A 112 -16.46 -1.50 6.53
C ARG A 112 -15.05 -1.06 6.96
N MET A 113 -14.88 -0.74 8.24
CA MET A 113 -13.57 -0.37 8.80
C MET A 113 -12.60 -1.55 8.76
N ASN A 114 -13.05 -2.72 9.21
CA ASN A 114 -12.25 -3.94 9.17
C ASN A 114 -11.88 -4.33 7.74
N ASP A 115 -12.80 -4.22 6.79
CA ASP A 115 -12.53 -4.49 5.39
C ASP A 115 -11.47 -3.56 4.82
N ALA A 116 -11.53 -2.26 5.11
CA ALA A 116 -10.53 -1.31 4.66
C ALA A 116 -9.15 -1.63 5.28
N PHE A 117 -9.10 -1.95 6.57
CA PHE A 117 -7.85 -2.30 7.25
C PHE A 117 -7.28 -3.62 6.73
N ASN A 118 -8.12 -4.62 6.50
CA ASN A 118 -7.72 -5.89 5.91
C ASN A 118 -7.13 -5.69 4.51
N LYS A 119 -7.78 -4.86 3.66
CA LYS A 119 -7.24 -4.53 2.33
C LYS A 119 -5.91 -3.79 2.43
N PHE A 120 -5.76 -2.88 3.39
CA PHE A 120 -4.53 -2.14 3.64
C PHE A 120 -3.36 -3.04 4.08
N GLU A 121 -3.61 -4.00 4.98
CA GLU A 121 -2.59 -4.98 5.42
C GLU A 121 -2.26 -6.01 4.34
N ASN A 122 -3.26 -6.43 3.57
CA ASN A 122 -3.07 -7.33 2.43
C ASN A 122 -2.20 -6.67 1.36
N LEU A 123 -2.40 -5.39 1.08
CA LEU A 123 -1.57 -4.62 0.15
C LEU A 123 -0.10 -4.56 0.62
N ASN A 124 0.15 -4.30 1.91
CA ASN A 124 1.50 -4.33 2.49
C ASN A 124 2.15 -5.70 2.32
N SER A 125 1.42 -6.76 2.64
CA SER A 125 1.90 -8.14 2.50
C SER A 125 2.24 -8.46 1.03
N ARG A 126 1.43 -7.97 0.09
CA ARG A 126 1.67 -8.11 -1.34
C ARG A 126 2.91 -7.32 -1.78
N LEU A 127 3.00 -6.03 -1.43
CA LEU A 127 4.17 -5.18 -1.74
C LEU A 127 5.48 -5.80 -1.27
N ARG A 128 5.51 -6.35 -0.04
CA ARG A 128 6.71 -7.01 0.51
C ARG A 128 7.09 -8.27 -0.27
N LYS A 129 6.13 -9.11 -0.64
CA LYS A 129 6.39 -10.29 -1.48
C LYS A 129 6.89 -9.89 -2.86
N THR A 130 6.29 -8.87 -3.47
CA THR A 130 6.73 -8.34 -4.77
C THR A 130 8.15 -7.79 -4.68
N LEU A 131 8.49 -7.09 -3.59
CA LEU A 131 9.86 -6.61 -3.34
C LEU A 131 10.87 -7.77 -3.28
N GLU A 132 10.56 -8.82 -2.49
CA GLU A 132 11.42 -10.00 -2.37
C GLU A 132 11.65 -10.68 -3.74
N LEU A 133 10.59 -10.90 -4.50
CA LEU A 133 10.67 -11.51 -5.84
C LEU A 133 11.49 -10.66 -6.81
N LEU A 134 11.32 -9.33 -6.78
CA LEU A 134 12.08 -8.41 -7.62
C LEU A 134 13.57 -8.42 -7.28
N GLU A 135 13.92 -8.49 -5.99
CA GLU A 135 15.31 -8.61 -5.55
C GLU A 135 15.95 -9.95 -5.96
N GLU A 136 15.20 -11.05 -5.92
CA GLU A 136 15.66 -12.36 -6.40
C GLU A 136 15.90 -12.36 -7.92
N VAL A 137 14.97 -11.80 -8.71
CA VAL A 137 15.10 -11.68 -10.16
C VAL A 137 16.33 -10.83 -10.50
N ARG A 138 16.54 -9.72 -9.80
CA ARG A 138 17.73 -8.88 -9.97
C ARG A 138 19.02 -9.66 -9.71
N LYS A 139 19.14 -10.36 -8.58
CA LYS A 139 20.33 -11.18 -8.24
C LYS A 139 20.59 -12.27 -9.29
N THR A 140 19.54 -12.91 -9.78
CA THR A 140 19.63 -13.97 -10.79
C THR A 140 20.13 -13.40 -12.13
N ASN A 141 19.65 -12.23 -12.53
CA ASN A 141 20.10 -11.54 -13.75
C ASN A 141 21.57 -11.09 -13.64
N GLU A 142 22.01 -10.59 -12.48
CA GLU A 142 23.41 -10.26 -12.22
C GLU A 142 24.33 -11.49 -12.28
N THR A 143 23.85 -12.65 -11.85
CA THR A 143 24.61 -13.92 -11.89
C THR A 143 24.74 -14.47 -13.31
N LYS A 144 23.65 -14.44 -14.10
CA LYS A 144 23.65 -14.85 -15.52
C LYS A 144 24.52 -13.94 -16.41
N ASN A 145 24.56 -12.64 -16.14
CA ASN A 145 25.44 -11.73 -16.87
C ASN A 145 26.92 -12.00 -16.58
N LYS A 146 27.28 -12.31 -15.32
CA LYS A 146 28.64 -12.73 -14.96
C LYS A 146 29.06 -14.03 -15.65
N GLU A 147 28.18 -15.03 -15.74
CA GLU A 147 28.45 -16.27 -16.49
C GLU A 147 28.68 -16.03 -17.98
N LYS A 148 27.88 -15.16 -18.63
CA LYS A 148 28.06 -14.81 -20.05
C LYS A 148 29.38 -14.10 -20.32
N ASP A 149 29.86 -13.25 -19.40
CA ASP A 149 31.16 -12.59 -19.53
C ASP A 149 32.34 -13.54 -19.31
N VAL A 150 32.20 -14.55 -18.44
CA VAL A 150 33.22 -15.60 -18.24
C VAL A 150 33.34 -16.52 -19.46
N VAL A 151 32.21 -16.87 -20.10
CA VAL A 151 32.21 -17.70 -21.33
C VAL A 151 32.83 -16.94 -22.51
N LYS A 152 32.50 -15.65 -22.70
CA LYS A 152 33.14 -14.81 -23.74
C LYS A 152 34.64 -14.63 -23.54
N MET A 153 35.12 -14.56 -22.29
CA MET A 153 36.56 -14.46 -22.01
C MET A 153 37.29 -15.77 -22.34
N SER A 154 36.62 -16.92 -22.18
CA SER A 154 37.19 -18.24 -22.46
C SER A 154 37.32 -18.53 -23.96
N GLU A 155 36.33 -18.14 -24.76
CA GLU A 155 36.38 -18.27 -26.23
C GLU A 155 37.46 -17.39 -26.89
N ASN A 156 37.79 -16.25 -26.28
CA ASN A 156 38.80 -15.31 -26.81
C ASN A 156 40.25 -15.75 -26.54
N ILE A 157 40.47 -16.69 -25.62
CA ILE A 157 41.81 -17.22 -25.30
C ILE A 157 42.19 -18.34 -26.28
N GLU A 158 41.22 -19.08 -26.82
CA GLU A 158 41.45 -20.23 -27.69
C GLU A 158 41.81 -19.86 -29.15
N GLN A 159 41.59 -18.59 -29.56
CA GLN A 159 41.97 -18.09 -30.89
C GLN A 159 43.40 -17.48 -30.97
N LYS A 160 44.14 -17.34 -29.86
CA LYS A 160 45.49 -16.74 -29.86
C LYS A 160 46.66 -17.75 -29.82
N SER A 161 46.39 -19.05 -29.84
CA SER A 161 47.43 -20.10 -29.75
C SER A 161 47.59 -20.94 -31.03
N ALA A 162 47.69 -20.30 -32.19
CA ALA A 162 48.21 -20.95 -33.40
C ALA A 162 49.66 -20.48 -33.64
N PRO A 163 50.68 -21.36 -33.61
CA PRO A 163 52.06 -20.95 -33.82
C PRO A 163 52.35 -20.65 -35.30
N SER A 164 52.94 -19.48 -35.53
CA SER A 164 53.63 -19.10 -36.76
C SER A 164 54.71 -20.12 -37.10
N GLY A 165 54.58 -20.76 -38.27
CA GLY A 165 55.49 -21.81 -38.76
C GLY A 165 55.83 -21.62 -40.24
N LYS A 166 56.83 -20.75 -40.47
CA LYS A 166 57.81 -20.65 -41.58
C LYS A 166 57.64 -21.50 -42.85
N ASP A 167 57.65 -20.77 -43.97
CA ASP A 167 58.32 -21.01 -45.27
C ASP A 167 58.82 -22.42 -45.63
N ILE A 168 58.27 -22.98 -46.72
CA ILE A 168 59.02 -23.84 -47.66
C ILE A 168 58.53 -23.54 -49.09
N PRO A 169 59.40 -23.16 -50.04
CA PRO A 169 59.03 -23.03 -51.45
C PRO A 169 59.08 -24.39 -52.16
N THR A 170 58.16 -24.67 -53.07
CA THR A 170 58.30 -25.80 -54.00
C THR A 170 57.97 -25.34 -55.41
N ILE A 171 58.97 -25.55 -56.27
CA ILE A 171 59.07 -25.22 -57.68
C ILE A 171 58.36 -26.29 -58.53
N SER A 172 57.66 -25.80 -59.56
CA SER A 172 57.34 -26.32 -60.91
C SER A 172 57.11 -27.81 -61.19
N VAL A 173 56.08 -28.10 -62.00
CA VAL A 173 56.21 -28.42 -63.45
C VAL A 173 55.05 -27.79 -64.21
#